data_AF-A0AAP5YD20-F1
#
_entry.id   AF-A0AAP5YD20-F1
#
_cell.length_a   1.000
_cell.length_b   1.000
_cell.length_c   1.000
_cell.angle_alpha   90.00
_cell.angle_beta   90.00
_cell.angle_gamma   90.00
#
_symmetry.space_group_name_H-M   'P 1'
#
loop_
_entity.id
_entity.type
_entity.pdbx_description
1 polymer ?
#
loop_
_entity_poly.entity_id
_entity_poly.type
_entity_poly.pdbx_seq_one_letter_code
_entity_poly.pdbx_strand_id
1 'polypeptide(L)'
;MADITVLNEIFATLKPLATPIVVATLTYWLKGKIDKTHYENKLKQDREAAIELREIKRKMDEADFPKLLDNLSSTTSLVQSIQGEISNKFWVKQEIFHTKQEIMLSITKAILELAELVRNRSQEHSIYHHVFYEHCGFSGGGYDVPCDAPTKYHVEAERLEQEYWSYVEQEIESEKASYRAKYGTKEYRDKDKQLFNLVVSSIEKVLASIRLNQAILHVETVGLCTFLELSKDNLTKVNDSREEDLSGYDWSEYQNEKYQEFLVEIEEQLTNVVRLTKVELDITDKV
;
A
#
# COMPACT_ATOMS: atom_id res chain seq x y z
N MET A 1 -2.69 30.36 23.06
CA MET A 1 -1.75 30.09 24.18
C MET A 1 -1.72 31.20 25.25
N ALA A 2 -2.30 32.39 25.03
CA ALA A 2 -2.33 33.47 26.04
C ALA A 2 -3.41 33.33 27.14
N ASP A 3 -4.47 32.55 26.92
CA ASP A 3 -5.60 32.47 27.86
C ASP A 3 -5.40 31.48 29.02
N ILE A 4 -4.53 30.47 28.88
CA ILE A 4 -4.27 29.48 29.95
C ILE A 4 -3.37 30.10 31.04
N THR A 5 -2.47 31.01 30.66
CA THR A 5 -1.57 31.73 31.58
C THR A 5 -2.31 32.67 32.53
N VAL A 6 -3.36 33.36 32.06
CA VAL A 6 -4.20 34.23 32.90
C VAL A 6 -5.06 33.41 33.87
N LEU A 7 -5.52 32.23 33.45
CA LEU A 7 -6.29 31.30 34.28
C LEU A 7 -5.46 30.73 35.44
N ASN A 8 -4.19 30.39 35.20
CA ASN A 8 -3.29 29.90 36.25
C ASN A 8 -2.92 30.97 37.28
N GLU A 9 -2.79 32.25 36.88
CA GLU A 9 -2.53 33.35 37.80
C GLU A 9 -3.74 33.67 38.70
N ILE A 10 -4.97 33.58 38.16
CA ILE A 10 -6.20 33.81 38.92
C ILE A 10 -6.47 32.66 39.92
N PHE A 11 -6.25 31.40 39.52
CA PHE A 11 -6.38 30.27 40.45
C PHE A 11 -5.31 30.24 41.54
N ALA A 12 -4.10 30.75 41.25
CA ALA A 12 -3.03 30.85 42.24
C ALA A 12 -3.30 31.90 43.33
N THR A 13 -4.03 32.97 43.02
CA THR A 13 -4.34 34.07 43.95
C THR A 13 -5.59 33.86 44.80
N LEU A 14 -6.49 32.93 44.43
CA LEU A 14 -7.80 32.72 45.10
C LEU A 14 -7.86 31.54 46.09
N LYS A 15 -6.71 30.95 46.45
CA LYS A 15 -6.64 29.73 47.27
C LYS A 15 -7.28 29.75 48.67
N PRO A 16 -7.57 30.89 49.34
CA PRO A 16 -8.27 30.83 50.63
C PRO A 16 -9.76 31.21 50.62
N LEU A 17 -10.38 31.57 49.49
CA LEU A 17 -11.74 32.17 49.49
C LEU A 17 -12.68 31.79 48.34
N ALA A 18 -12.37 30.77 47.54
CA ALA A 18 -13.24 30.33 46.45
C ALA A 18 -14.41 29.45 46.95
N THR A 19 -15.57 30.05 47.20
CA THR A 19 -16.81 29.27 47.33
C THR A 19 -17.28 28.78 45.93
N PRO A 20 -17.97 27.63 45.83
CA PRO A 20 -18.42 27.06 44.55
C PRO A 20 -19.23 28.04 43.69
N ILE A 21 -19.94 28.98 44.33
CA ILE A 21 -20.74 30.02 43.70
C ILE A 21 -19.87 31.01 42.91
N VAL A 22 -18.72 31.42 43.47
CA VAL A 22 -17.79 32.36 42.82
C VAL A 22 -17.12 31.72 41.62
N VAL A 23 -16.76 30.44 41.73
CA VAL A 23 -16.19 29.67 40.60
C VAL A 23 -17.23 29.52 39.48
N ALA A 24 -18.48 29.21 39.82
CA ALA A 24 -19.57 29.07 38.86
C ALA A 24 -19.91 30.40 38.14
N THR A 25 -19.89 31.53 38.86
CA THR A 25 -20.13 32.85 38.24
C THR A 25 -18.99 33.27 37.33
N LEU A 26 -17.73 33.03 37.72
CA LEU A 26 -16.57 33.30 36.86
C LEU A 26 -16.55 32.41 35.62
N THR A 27 -16.87 31.12 35.74
CA THR A 27 -16.96 30.23 34.58
C THR A 27 -18.11 30.60 33.65
N TYR A 28 -19.28 30.99 34.18
CA TYR A 28 -20.40 31.47 33.36
C TYR A 28 -20.05 32.77 32.63
N TRP A 29 -19.36 33.70 33.29
CA TRP A 29 -18.90 34.95 32.68
C TRP A 29 -17.84 34.71 31.58
N LEU A 30 -16.87 33.83 31.83
CA LEU A 30 -15.87 33.42 30.84
C LEU A 30 -16.52 32.72 29.64
N LYS A 31 -17.49 31.82 29.87
CA LYS A 31 -18.26 31.17 28.80
C LYS A 31 -19.02 32.20 27.96
N GLY A 32 -19.68 33.17 28.59
CA GLY A 32 -20.35 34.27 27.87
C GLY A 32 -19.41 35.12 27.02
N LYS A 33 -18.17 35.37 27.49
CA LYS A 33 -17.15 36.05 26.68
C LYS A 33 -16.67 35.20 25.51
N ILE A 34 -16.38 33.91 25.73
CA ILE A 34 -15.92 32.99 24.68
C ILE A 34 -17.01 32.85 23.61
N ASP A 35 -18.27 32.65 24.01
CA ASP A 35 -19.39 32.50 23.10
C ASP A 35 -19.62 33.78 22.27
N LYS A 36 -19.47 34.97 22.87
CA LYS A 36 -19.55 36.25 22.15
C LYS A 36 -18.41 36.43 21.16
N THR A 37 -17.18 36.10 21.55
CA THR A 37 -15.99 36.22 20.67
C THR A 37 -16.08 35.21 19.52
N HIS A 38 -16.60 34.01 19.79
CA HIS A 38 -16.80 32.99 18.75
C HIS A 38 -17.90 33.40 17.77
N TYR A 39 -19.00 34.00 18.25
CA TYR A 39 -20.05 34.54 17.41
C TYR A 39 -19.57 35.68 16.52
N GLU A 40 -18.77 36.61 17.06
CA GLU A 40 -18.18 37.72 16.30
C GLU A 40 -17.18 37.23 15.23
N ASN A 41 -16.34 36.23 15.55
CA ASN A 41 -15.44 35.60 14.59
C ASN A 41 -16.20 34.84 13.49
N LYS A 42 -17.28 34.14 13.85
CA LYS A 42 -18.12 33.43 12.88
C LYS A 42 -18.82 34.41 11.93
N LEU A 43 -19.34 35.52 12.44
CA LEU A 43 -19.93 36.59 11.62
C LEU A 43 -18.91 37.24 10.67
N LYS A 44 -17.65 37.35 11.10
CA LYS A 44 -16.57 37.86 10.26
C LYS A 44 -16.20 36.87 9.15
N GLN A 45 -16.07 35.57 9.49
CA GLN A 45 -15.85 34.50 8.51
C GLN A 45 -17.00 34.38 7.51
N ASP A 46 -18.25 34.46 7.96
CA ASP A 46 -19.43 34.39 7.10
C ASP A 46 -19.49 35.61 6.15
N ARG A 47 -19.03 36.79 6.60
CA ARG A 47 -18.91 37.98 5.73
C ARG A 47 -17.79 37.84 4.70
N GLU A 48 -16.63 37.34 5.11
CA GLU A 48 -15.49 37.11 4.19
C GLU A 48 -15.87 36.06 3.13
N ALA A 49 -16.49 34.95 3.53
CA ALA A 49 -17.02 33.93 2.62
C ALA A 49 -18.10 34.50 1.68
N ALA A 50 -18.99 35.37 2.16
CA ALA A 50 -19.99 36.01 1.32
C ALA A 50 -19.39 37.01 0.31
N ILE A 51 -18.26 37.64 0.62
CA ILE A 51 -17.52 38.51 -0.31
C ILE A 51 -16.83 37.65 -1.37
N GLU A 52 -16.16 36.57 -0.99
CA GLU A 52 -15.52 35.63 -1.93
C GLU A 52 -16.54 34.98 -2.87
N LEU A 53 -17.69 34.53 -2.36
CA LEU A 53 -18.76 33.96 -3.17
C LEU A 53 -19.35 34.98 -4.15
N ARG A 54 -19.45 36.25 -3.75
CA ARG A 54 -19.87 37.33 -4.68
C ARG A 54 -18.82 37.59 -5.75
N GLU A 55 -17.54 37.49 -5.42
CA GLU A 55 -16.47 37.68 -6.38
C GLU A 55 -16.37 36.51 -7.37
N ILE A 56 -16.55 35.27 -6.90
CA ILE A 56 -16.67 34.07 -7.74
C ILE A 56 -17.89 34.19 -8.65
N LYS A 57 -19.05 34.57 -8.09
CA LYS A 57 -20.27 34.78 -8.88
C LYS A 57 -20.07 35.86 -9.94
N ARG A 58 -19.45 36.99 -9.59
CA ARG A 58 -19.11 38.06 -10.56
C ARG A 58 -18.18 37.54 -11.66
N LYS A 59 -17.14 36.77 -11.32
CA LYS A 59 -16.23 36.15 -12.30
C LYS A 59 -16.94 35.12 -13.18
N MET A 60 -17.94 34.40 -12.68
CA MET A 60 -18.77 33.50 -13.47
C MET A 60 -19.75 34.26 -14.37
N ASP A 61 -20.40 35.31 -13.87
CA ASP A 61 -21.33 36.13 -14.65
C ASP A 61 -20.60 36.95 -15.74
N GLU A 62 -19.34 37.31 -15.51
CA GLU A 62 -18.45 37.97 -16.50
C GLU A 62 -17.72 36.98 -17.42
N ALA A 63 -17.72 35.69 -17.10
CA ALA A 63 -17.12 34.67 -17.94
C ALA A 63 -18.06 34.36 -19.12
N ASP A 64 -17.58 34.66 -20.32
CA ASP A 64 -18.24 34.27 -21.56
C ASP A 64 -18.04 32.76 -21.79
N PHE A 65 -18.74 31.96 -20.98
CA PHE A 65 -18.70 30.51 -20.99
C PHE A 65 -18.91 29.91 -22.38
N PRO A 66 -19.83 30.43 -23.24
CA PRO A 66 -19.94 29.99 -24.63
C PRO A 66 -18.63 30.16 -25.41
N LYS A 67 -17.98 31.31 -25.29
CA LYS A 67 -16.69 31.58 -25.96
C LYS A 67 -15.55 30.73 -25.41
N LEU A 68 -15.53 30.45 -24.10
CA LEU A 68 -14.58 29.52 -23.49
C LEU A 68 -14.81 28.08 -23.96
N LEU A 69 -16.07 27.66 -24.10
CA LEU A 69 -16.44 26.34 -24.63
C LEU A 69 -16.06 26.20 -26.10
N ASP A 70 -16.31 27.23 -26.91
CA ASP A 70 -15.93 27.29 -28.33
C ASP A 70 -14.41 27.31 -28.51
N ASN A 71 -13.69 28.06 -27.67
CA ASN A 71 -12.23 28.03 -27.65
C ASN A 71 -11.71 26.64 -27.25
N LEU A 72 -12.32 25.97 -26.27
CA LEU A 72 -11.93 24.62 -25.88
C LEU A 72 -12.23 23.60 -26.99
N SER A 73 -13.39 23.71 -27.63
CA SER A 73 -13.82 22.86 -28.75
C SER A 73 -12.93 23.04 -29.97
N SER A 74 -12.63 24.29 -30.35
CA SER A 74 -11.71 24.61 -31.44
C SER A 74 -10.27 24.19 -31.13
N THR A 75 -9.81 24.33 -29.88
CA THR A 75 -8.48 23.83 -29.50
C THR A 75 -8.43 22.30 -29.55
N THR A 76 -9.51 21.62 -29.13
CA THR A 76 -9.62 20.17 -29.20
C THR A 76 -9.63 19.68 -30.66
N SER A 77 -10.38 20.35 -31.55
CA SER A 77 -10.40 20.00 -32.98
C SER A 77 -9.07 20.27 -33.65
N LEU A 78 -8.38 21.35 -33.27
CA LEU A 78 -7.05 21.69 -33.77
C LEU A 78 -6.00 20.70 -33.29
N VAL A 79 -6.05 20.26 -32.02
CA VAL A 79 -5.21 19.18 -31.49
C VAL A 79 -5.49 17.87 -32.23
N GLN A 80 -6.75 17.51 -32.47
CA GLN A 80 -7.12 16.33 -33.25
C GLN A 80 -6.66 16.42 -34.71
N SER A 81 -6.74 17.59 -35.34
CA SER A 81 -6.27 17.82 -36.71
C SER A 81 -4.76 17.72 -36.81
N ILE A 82 -4.03 18.35 -35.87
CA ILE A 82 -2.57 18.25 -35.77
C ILE A 82 -2.16 16.81 -35.50
N GLN A 83 -2.84 16.12 -34.58
CA GLN A 83 -2.62 14.70 -34.30
C GLN A 83 -2.88 13.84 -35.54
N GLY A 84 -3.92 14.12 -36.32
CA GLY A 84 -4.21 13.43 -37.59
C GLY A 84 -3.16 13.67 -38.67
N GLU A 85 -2.69 14.91 -38.84
CA GLU A 85 -1.64 15.25 -39.80
C GLU A 85 -0.26 14.71 -39.39
N ILE A 86 0.06 14.76 -38.09
CA ILE A 86 1.29 14.23 -37.51
C ILE A 86 1.28 12.70 -37.61
N SER A 87 0.16 12.04 -37.25
CA SER A 87 -0.01 10.59 -37.36
C SER A 87 0.08 10.09 -38.80
N ASN A 88 -0.17 10.92 -39.82
CA ASN A 88 -0.05 10.52 -41.22
C ASN A 88 1.40 10.56 -41.76
N LYS A 89 2.36 11.10 -41.01
CA LYS A 89 3.76 11.11 -41.42
C LYS A 89 4.47 9.83 -40.96
N PHE A 90 5.09 9.12 -41.90
CA PHE A 90 5.78 7.84 -41.66
C PHE A 90 6.84 7.91 -40.55
N TRP A 91 7.61 9.00 -40.46
CA TRP A 91 8.63 9.18 -39.42
C TRP A 91 8.04 9.35 -38.02
N VAL A 92 6.87 9.99 -37.90
CA VAL A 92 6.15 10.11 -36.63
C VAL A 92 5.65 8.74 -36.19
N LYS A 93 5.11 7.94 -37.11
CA LYS A 93 4.68 6.57 -36.81
C LYS A 93 5.84 5.70 -36.32
N GLN A 94 7.04 5.85 -36.89
CA GLN A 94 8.24 5.15 -36.41
C GLN A 94 8.66 5.59 -35.00
N GLU A 95 8.67 6.90 -34.72
CA GLU A 95 9.06 7.41 -33.40
C GLU A 95 8.06 6.99 -32.31
N ILE A 96 6.76 7.06 -32.61
CA ILE A 96 5.70 6.58 -31.72
C ILE A 96 5.84 5.07 -31.50
N PHE A 97 6.12 4.28 -32.54
CA PHE A 97 6.33 2.85 -32.43
C PHE A 97 7.50 2.51 -31.50
N HIS A 98 8.66 3.16 -31.67
CA HIS A 98 9.81 2.95 -30.79
C HIS A 98 9.51 3.34 -29.35
N THR A 99 8.84 4.47 -29.14
CA THR A 99 8.42 4.92 -27.81
C THR A 99 7.50 3.89 -27.14
N LYS A 100 6.49 3.38 -27.85
CA LYS A 100 5.61 2.31 -27.35
C LYS A 100 6.37 1.04 -27.03
N GLN A 101 7.30 0.63 -27.89
CA GLN A 101 8.13 -0.55 -27.68
C GLN A 101 8.97 -0.44 -26.40
N GLU A 102 9.63 0.70 -26.19
CA GLU A 102 10.43 0.95 -24.99
C GLU A 102 9.58 0.97 -23.72
N ILE A 103 8.38 1.57 -23.79
CA ILE A 103 7.41 1.58 -22.69
C ILE A 103 6.98 0.15 -22.34
N MET A 104 6.57 -0.66 -23.34
CA MET A 104 6.12 -2.04 -23.09
C MET A 104 7.25 -2.93 -22.56
N LEU A 105 8.48 -2.75 -23.05
CA LEU A 105 9.66 -3.42 -22.49
C LEU A 105 9.90 -3.03 -21.03
N SER A 106 9.77 -1.74 -20.71
CA SER A 106 9.97 -1.23 -19.35
C SER A 106 8.89 -1.74 -18.40
N ILE A 107 7.62 -1.77 -18.84
CA ILE A 107 6.50 -2.35 -18.10
C ILE A 107 6.77 -3.83 -17.81
N THR A 108 7.10 -4.61 -18.85
CA THR A 108 7.37 -6.04 -18.71
C THR A 108 8.50 -6.29 -17.71
N LYS A 109 9.59 -5.54 -17.82
CA LYS A 109 10.72 -5.63 -16.90
C LYS A 109 10.31 -5.32 -15.45
N ALA A 110 9.56 -4.25 -15.22
CA ALA A 110 9.13 -3.87 -13.88
C ALA A 110 8.24 -4.94 -13.23
N ILE A 111 7.33 -5.55 -14.00
CA ILE A 111 6.44 -6.62 -13.50
C ILE A 111 7.23 -7.90 -13.23
N LEU A 112 8.24 -8.24 -14.04
CA LEU A 112 9.12 -9.38 -13.77
C LEU A 112 9.99 -9.18 -12.53
N GLU A 113 10.56 -7.99 -12.34
CA GLU A 113 11.32 -7.65 -11.14
C GLU A 113 10.42 -7.70 -9.89
N LEU A 114 9.18 -7.22 -9.99
CA LEU A 114 8.17 -7.34 -8.94
C LEU A 114 7.87 -8.82 -8.62
N ALA A 115 7.66 -9.65 -9.64
CA ALA A 115 7.42 -11.07 -9.49
C ALA A 115 8.58 -11.77 -8.77
N GLU A 116 9.82 -11.44 -9.13
CA GLU A 116 11.02 -11.99 -8.48
C GLU A 116 11.07 -11.64 -6.99
N LEU A 117 10.85 -10.37 -6.64
CA LEU A 117 10.84 -9.91 -5.25
C LEU A 117 9.78 -10.64 -4.42
N VAL A 118 8.55 -10.68 -4.92
CA VAL A 118 7.41 -11.30 -4.22
C VAL A 118 7.62 -12.81 -4.08
N ARG A 119 8.11 -13.50 -5.11
CA ARG A 119 8.44 -14.94 -5.03
C ARG A 119 9.52 -15.22 -3.99
N ASN A 120 10.59 -14.43 -3.97
CA ASN A 120 11.69 -14.62 -3.02
C ASN A 120 11.22 -14.46 -1.57
N ARG A 121 10.44 -13.41 -1.29
CA ARG A 121 9.88 -13.14 0.05
C ARG A 121 8.82 -14.16 0.45
N SER A 122 7.95 -14.56 -0.47
CA SER A 122 6.97 -15.62 -0.24
C SER A 122 7.64 -16.94 0.11
N GLN A 123 8.70 -17.32 -0.61
CA GLN A 123 9.44 -18.54 -0.34
C GLN A 123 10.13 -18.51 1.03
N GLU A 124 10.79 -17.40 1.37
CA GLU A 124 11.40 -17.22 2.70
C GLU A 124 10.35 -17.34 3.79
N HIS A 125 9.24 -16.61 3.66
CA HIS A 125 8.17 -16.56 4.67
C HIS A 125 7.47 -17.90 4.83
N SER A 126 7.25 -18.65 3.74
CA SER A 126 6.71 -19.99 3.79
C SER A 126 7.61 -20.95 4.57
N ILE A 127 8.93 -20.89 4.35
CA ILE A 127 9.89 -21.70 5.13
C ILE A 127 9.89 -21.27 6.60
N TYR A 128 9.84 -19.97 6.87
CA TYR A 128 9.74 -19.45 8.22
C TYR A 128 8.48 -19.99 8.94
N HIS A 129 7.32 -19.91 8.30
CA HIS A 129 6.07 -20.43 8.85
C HIS A 129 6.17 -21.92 9.16
N HIS A 130 6.65 -22.70 8.18
CA HIS A 130 6.82 -24.14 8.31
C HIS A 130 7.71 -24.53 9.50
N VAL A 131 8.83 -23.84 9.68
CA VAL A 131 9.82 -24.18 10.72
C VAL A 131 9.42 -23.68 12.10
N PHE A 132 8.90 -22.45 12.20
CA PHE A 132 8.69 -21.77 13.48
C PHE A 132 7.28 -21.93 14.03
N TYR A 133 6.28 -22.19 13.18
CA TYR A 133 4.87 -22.28 13.57
C TYR A 133 4.28 -23.67 13.33
N GLU A 134 4.56 -24.31 12.19
CA GLU A 134 4.08 -25.68 11.92
C GLU A 134 5.02 -26.78 12.46
N HIS A 135 6.14 -26.39 13.07
CA HIS A 135 7.12 -27.34 13.61
C HIS A 135 7.56 -28.39 12.58
N CYS A 136 7.85 -27.97 11.35
CA CYS A 136 8.23 -28.81 10.22
C CYS A 136 7.18 -29.89 9.85
N GLY A 137 5.91 -29.65 10.18
CA GLY A 137 4.82 -30.62 9.96
C GLY A 137 4.82 -31.79 10.94
N PHE A 138 5.68 -31.78 11.96
CA PHE A 138 5.62 -32.77 13.03
C PHE A 138 4.33 -32.57 13.83
N SER A 139 3.53 -33.62 13.91
CA SER A 139 2.30 -33.64 14.70
C SER A 139 2.15 -35.01 15.37
N GLY A 140 1.66 -34.99 16.61
CA GLY A 140 1.33 -36.19 17.38
C GLY A 140 2.50 -36.77 18.18
N GLY A 141 2.26 -36.97 19.47
CA GLY A 141 2.94 -37.92 20.35
C GLY A 141 1.80 -38.61 21.11
N GLY A 142 1.60 -39.89 20.87
CA GLY A 142 0.39 -40.56 21.32
C GLY A 142 0.46 -42.04 21.02
N TYR A 143 1.29 -42.75 21.77
CA TYR A 143 1.17 -44.19 21.84
C TYR A 143 -0.07 -44.49 22.69
N ASP A 144 -1.22 -44.67 22.02
CA ASP A 144 -2.48 -45.00 22.69
C ASP A 144 -2.36 -46.36 23.38
N VAL A 145 -2.18 -46.33 24.70
CA VAL A 145 -2.19 -47.51 25.56
C VAL A 145 -3.53 -47.56 26.30
N PRO A 146 -4.34 -48.63 26.12
CA PRO A 146 -5.60 -48.80 26.84
C PRO A 146 -5.40 -48.67 28.36
N CYS A 147 -6.32 -48.02 29.07
CA CYS A 147 -6.21 -47.76 30.52
C CYS A 147 -6.08 -49.02 31.38
N ASP A 148 -6.50 -50.19 30.87
CA ASP A 148 -6.42 -51.49 31.51
C ASP A 148 -5.15 -52.28 31.14
N ALA A 149 -4.29 -51.72 30.28
CA ALA A 149 -3.04 -52.36 29.91
C ALA A 149 -2.08 -52.45 31.12
N PRO A 150 -1.24 -53.51 31.19
CA PRO A 150 -0.21 -53.60 32.22
C PRO A 150 0.70 -52.36 32.24
N THR A 151 1.07 -51.88 33.43
CA THR A 151 1.87 -50.65 33.66
C THR A 151 3.15 -50.58 32.81
N LYS A 152 3.79 -51.73 32.53
CA LYS A 152 4.97 -51.80 31.66
C LYS A 152 4.74 -51.23 30.25
N TYR A 153 3.52 -51.31 29.72
CA TYR A 153 3.18 -50.77 28.40
C TYR A 153 2.97 -49.26 28.44
N HIS A 154 2.40 -48.72 29.53
CA HIS A 154 2.30 -47.28 29.74
C HIS A 154 3.69 -46.62 29.87
N VAL A 155 4.58 -47.23 30.66
CA VAL A 155 5.97 -46.74 30.81
C VAL A 155 6.74 -46.77 29.49
N GLU A 156 6.56 -47.83 28.70
CA GLU A 156 7.20 -47.93 27.39
C GLU A 156 6.63 -46.92 26.38
N ALA A 157 5.32 -46.67 26.41
CA ALA A 157 4.69 -45.63 25.59
C ALA A 157 5.20 -44.23 25.94
N GLU A 158 5.31 -43.89 27.23
CA GLU A 158 5.91 -42.62 27.67
C GLU A 158 7.38 -42.51 27.23
N ARG A 159 8.16 -43.58 27.33
CA ARG A 159 9.56 -43.60 26.86
C ARG A 159 9.66 -43.33 25.36
N LEU A 160 8.85 -44.02 24.55
CA LEU A 160 8.84 -43.86 23.09
C LEU A 160 8.35 -42.48 22.67
N GLU A 161 7.37 -41.92 23.38
CA GLU A 161 6.91 -40.55 23.14
C GLU A 161 8.00 -39.53 23.46
N GLN A 162 8.72 -39.68 24.58
CA GLN A 162 9.86 -38.83 24.91
C GLN A 162 10.99 -38.93 23.88
N GLU A 163 11.28 -40.14 23.39
CA GLU A 163 12.28 -40.35 22.34
C GLU A 163 11.87 -39.70 21.02
N TYR A 164 10.59 -39.83 20.64
CA TYR A 164 10.03 -39.16 19.47
C TYR A 164 10.17 -37.64 19.58
N TRP A 165 9.73 -37.04 20.69
CA TRP A 165 9.81 -35.59 20.87
C TRP A 165 11.25 -35.08 20.97
N SER A 166 12.16 -35.86 21.57
CA SER A 166 13.59 -35.53 21.60
C SER A 166 14.19 -35.49 20.20
N TYR A 167 13.80 -36.41 19.31
CA TYR A 167 14.20 -36.40 17.91
C TYR A 167 13.58 -35.22 17.15
N VAL A 168 12.28 -34.98 17.32
CA VAL A 168 11.57 -33.86 16.68
C VAL A 168 12.18 -32.51 17.04
N GLU A 169 12.51 -32.28 18.33
CA GLU A 169 13.18 -31.06 18.76
C GLU A 169 14.54 -30.85 18.09
N GLN A 170 15.32 -31.93 17.91
CA GLN A 170 16.61 -31.86 17.21
C GLN A 170 16.45 -31.49 15.75
N GLU A 171 15.49 -32.10 15.05
CA GLU A 171 15.20 -31.79 13.64
C GLU A 171 14.72 -30.34 13.46
N ILE A 172 13.80 -29.88 14.31
CA ILE A 172 13.30 -28.50 14.29
C ILE A 172 14.44 -27.51 14.52
N GLU A 173 15.34 -27.75 15.48
CA GLU A 173 16.48 -26.86 15.72
C GLU A 173 17.51 -26.89 14.58
N SER A 174 17.70 -28.03 13.92
CA SER A 174 18.51 -28.14 12.70
C SER A 174 17.93 -27.30 11.56
N GLU A 175 16.63 -27.37 11.33
CA GLU A 175 15.94 -26.57 10.31
C GLU A 175 15.96 -25.06 10.64
N LYS A 176 15.76 -24.69 11.91
CA LYS A 176 15.93 -23.30 12.37
C LYS A 176 17.35 -22.80 12.14
N ALA A 177 18.37 -23.63 12.39
CA ALA A 177 19.76 -23.28 12.14
C ALA A 177 20.01 -23.07 10.63
N SER A 178 19.48 -23.95 9.78
CA SER A 178 19.56 -23.83 8.32
C SER A 178 18.87 -22.57 7.79
N TYR A 179 17.67 -22.27 8.30
CA TYR A 179 16.95 -21.02 7.99
C TYR A 179 17.80 -19.80 8.35
N ARG A 180 18.33 -19.73 9.58
CA ARG A 180 19.18 -18.62 10.03
C ARG A 180 20.47 -18.49 9.21
N ALA A 181 21.07 -19.61 8.80
CA ALA A 181 22.27 -19.62 7.98
C ALA A 181 22.03 -19.09 6.56
N LYS A 182 20.84 -19.29 6.00
CA LYS A 182 20.47 -18.82 4.66
C LYS A 182 19.95 -17.38 4.67
N TYR A 183 18.93 -17.12 5.50
CA TYR A 183 18.14 -15.88 5.48
C TYR A 183 18.58 -14.88 6.56
N GLY A 184 19.15 -15.36 7.66
CA GLY A 184 19.63 -14.51 8.77
C GLY A 184 20.92 -13.73 8.47
N THR A 185 21.52 -13.92 7.29
CA THR A 185 22.79 -13.29 6.91
C THR A 185 22.62 -11.84 6.50
N LYS A 186 23.69 -11.04 6.69
CA LYS A 186 23.73 -9.67 6.17
C LYS A 186 23.67 -9.65 4.64
N GLU A 187 24.33 -10.61 3.99
CA GLU A 187 24.34 -10.71 2.54
C GLU A 187 22.94 -10.90 1.96
N TYR A 188 22.13 -11.78 2.56
CA TYR A 188 20.74 -11.96 2.14
C TYR A 188 19.93 -10.66 2.29
N ARG A 189 19.99 -10.01 3.47
CA ARG A 189 19.30 -8.74 3.71
C ARG A 189 19.72 -7.63 2.75
N ASP A 190 21.00 -7.54 2.42
CA ASP A 190 21.51 -6.55 1.47
C ASP A 190 21.01 -6.84 0.05
N LYS A 191 20.94 -8.12 -0.36
CA LYS A 191 20.36 -8.55 -1.65
C LYS A 191 18.86 -8.27 -1.75
N ASP A 192 18.08 -8.63 -0.74
CA ASP A 192 16.64 -8.33 -0.70
C ASP A 192 16.40 -6.81 -0.77
N LYS A 193 17.15 -6.02 0.01
CA LYS A 193 17.05 -4.56 -0.02
C LYS A 193 17.41 -3.97 -1.39
N GLN A 194 18.43 -4.50 -2.05
CA GLN A 194 18.80 -4.07 -3.40
C GLN A 194 17.68 -4.36 -4.41
N LEU A 195 17.11 -5.57 -4.38
CA LEU A 195 16.01 -5.95 -5.25
C LEU A 195 14.76 -5.11 -4.97
N PHE A 196 14.42 -4.89 -3.70
CA PHE A 196 13.34 -3.99 -3.30
C PHE A 196 13.50 -2.58 -3.87
N ASN A 197 14.68 -1.98 -3.71
CA ASN A 197 14.95 -0.63 -4.23
C ASN A 197 14.89 -0.59 -5.76
N LEU A 198 15.38 -1.65 -6.42
CA LEU A 198 15.30 -1.80 -7.87
C LEU A 198 13.84 -1.81 -8.34
N VAL A 199 13.00 -2.67 -7.75
CA VAL A 199 11.58 -2.79 -8.07
C VAL A 199 10.85 -1.47 -7.91
N VAL A 200 11.01 -0.81 -6.75
CA VAL A 200 10.37 0.49 -6.49
C VAL A 200 10.79 1.52 -7.54
N SER A 201 12.10 1.61 -7.84
CA SER A 201 12.62 2.53 -8.85
C SER A 201 12.09 2.22 -10.26
N SER A 202 12.01 0.95 -10.64
CA SER A 202 11.50 0.51 -11.93
C SER A 202 10.02 0.85 -12.08
N ILE A 203 9.21 0.58 -11.05
CA ILE A 203 7.79 0.94 -11.03
C ILE A 203 7.63 2.46 -11.20
N GLU A 204 8.39 3.27 -10.46
CA GLU A 204 8.31 4.73 -10.56
C GLU A 204 8.69 5.27 -11.94
N LYS A 205 9.72 4.71 -12.56
CA LYS A 205 10.12 5.05 -13.93
C LYS A 205 9.02 4.70 -14.94
N VAL A 206 8.40 3.53 -14.80
CA VAL A 206 7.31 3.10 -15.68
C VAL A 206 6.10 4.02 -15.52
N LEU A 207 5.69 4.34 -14.28
CA LEU A 207 4.60 5.27 -14.01
C LEU A 207 4.86 6.65 -14.63
N ALA A 208 6.08 7.19 -14.49
CA ALA A 208 6.46 8.45 -15.11
C ALA A 208 6.39 8.37 -16.65
N SER A 209 6.86 7.26 -17.23
CA SER A 209 6.85 7.06 -18.68
C SER A 209 5.45 6.94 -19.25
N ILE A 210 4.55 6.20 -18.59
CA ILE A 210 3.14 6.08 -19.01
C ILE A 210 2.44 7.44 -18.90
N ARG A 211 2.62 8.18 -17.80
CA ARG A 211 2.01 9.51 -17.62
C ARG A 211 2.46 10.51 -18.70
N LEU A 212 3.74 10.48 -19.07
CA LEU A 212 4.27 11.34 -20.12
C LEU A 212 3.70 10.99 -21.50
N ASN A 213 3.46 9.70 -21.76
CA ASN A 213 3.09 9.18 -23.08
C ASN A 213 1.62 8.74 -23.18
N GLN A 214 0.77 9.11 -22.21
CA GLN A 214 -0.62 8.64 -22.14
C GLN A 214 -1.43 8.88 -23.42
N ALA A 215 -1.14 9.95 -24.17
CA ALA A 215 -1.89 10.31 -25.38
C ALA A 215 -1.64 9.37 -26.57
N ILE A 216 -0.53 8.62 -26.55
CA ILE A 216 -0.18 7.68 -27.62
C ILE A 216 -0.42 6.21 -27.22
N LEU A 217 -0.66 5.94 -25.94
CA LEU A 217 -0.88 4.59 -25.40
C LEU A 217 -2.37 4.22 -25.43
N HIS A 218 -2.63 2.92 -25.51
CA HIS A 218 -3.95 2.33 -25.35
C HIS A 218 -4.46 2.53 -23.91
N VAL A 219 -5.76 2.72 -23.75
CA VAL A 219 -6.40 3.00 -22.45
C VAL A 219 -6.10 1.92 -21.40
N GLU A 220 -6.07 0.66 -21.82
CA GLU A 220 -5.77 -0.47 -20.94
C GLU A 220 -4.29 -0.50 -20.52
N THR A 221 -3.37 -0.04 -21.37
CA THR A 221 -1.95 0.15 -21.02
C THR A 221 -1.79 1.23 -19.97
N VAL A 222 -2.54 2.34 -20.11
CA VAL A 222 -2.59 3.39 -19.08
C VAL A 222 -3.18 2.84 -17.78
N GLY A 223 -4.16 1.94 -17.87
CA GLY A 223 -4.78 1.26 -16.73
C GLY A 223 -3.82 0.45 -15.85
N LEU A 224 -2.67 0.02 -16.39
CA LEU A 224 -1.62 -0.65 -15.60
C LEU A 224 -1.03 0.23 -14.51
N CYS A 225 -1.17 1.57 -14.60
CA CYS A 225 -0.73 2.49 -13.55
C CYS A 225 -1.35 2.14 -12.19
N THR A 226 -2.64 1.80 -12.16
CA THR A 226 -3.35 1.47 -10.92
C THR A 226 -2.72 0.26 -10.24
N PHE A 227 -2.48 -0.82 -10.98
CA PHE A 227 -1.83 -2.01 -10.46
C PHE A 227 -0.42 -1.71 -9.94
N LEU A 228 0.36 -0.97 -10.72
CA LEU A 228 1.74 -0.60 -10.37
C LEU A 228 1.82 0.30 -9.13
N GLU A 229 0.90 1.25 -8.99
CA GLU A 229 0.79 2.11 -7.80
C GLU A 229 0.40 1.30 -6.57
N LEU A 230 -0.65 0.48 -6.66
CA LEU A 230 -1.09 -0.39 -5.56
C LEU A 230 0.00 -1.38 -5.14
N SER A 231 0.72 -1.96 -6.11
CA SER A 231 1.86 -2.85 -5.86
C SER A 231 2.95 -2.14 -5.08
N LYS A 232 3.32 -0.92 -5.48
CA LYS A 232 4.32 -0.11 -4.77
C LYS A 232 3.88 0.21 -3.34
N ASP A 233 2.63 0.60 -3.16
CA ASP A 233 2.07 0.93 -1.85
C ASP A 233 2.06 -0.29 -0.95
N ASN A 234 1.67 -1.46 -1.46
CA ASN A 234 1.69 -2.71 -0.70
C ASN A 234 3.11 -3.12 -0.30
N LEU A 235 4.11 -2.93 -1.17
CA LEU A 235 5.51 -3.21 -0.85
C LEU A 235 6.09 -2.27 0.23
N THR A 236 5.60 -1.03 0.30
CA THR A 236 6.16 0.03 1.16
C THR A 236 5.37 0.24 2.45
N LYS A 237 4.19 -0.36 2.60
CA LYS A 237 3.44 -0.35 3.86
C LYS A 237 4.25 -1.05 4.94
N VAL A 238 4.55 -0.29 5.99
CA VAL A 238 5.38 -0.77 7.12
C VAL A 238 4.54 -1.48 8.18
N ASN A 239 3.23 -1.20 8.28
CA ASN A 239 2.35 -1.78 9.30
C ASN A 239 0.99 -2.15 8.71
N ASP A 240 0.56 -3.40 8.89
CA ASP A 240 -0.84 -3.80 8.74
C ASP A 240 -1.46 -3.81 10.14
N SER A 241 -2.50 -3.01 10.38
CA SER A 241 -3.15 -2.91 11.69
C SER A 241 -3.71 -4.24 12.20
N ARG A 242 -3.85 -5.24 11.31
CA ARG A 242 -4.27 -6.61 11.65
C ARG A 242 -3.23 -7.41 12.42
N GLU A 243 -1.96 -6.99 12.41
CA GLU A 243 -0.88 -7.65 13.16
C GLU A 243 -1.13 -7.63 14.67
N GLU A 244 -1.83 -6.61 15.18
CA GLU A 244 -2.14 -6.47 16.62
C GLU A 244 -3.28 -7.40 17.09
N ASP A 245 -4.12 -7.90 16.17
CA ASP A 245 -5.35 -8.65 16.46
C ASP A 245 -5.21 -10.18 16.27
N LEU A 246 -4.12 -10.65 15.65
CA LEU A 246 -3.93 -12.06 15.28
C LEU A 246 -2.86 -12.73 16.13
N SER A 247 -2.99 -14.05 16.33
CA SER A 247 -1.87 -14.82 16.88
C SER A 247 -0.71 -14.83 15.89
N GLY A 248 0.52 -15.06 16.37
CA GLY A 248 1.68 -15.12 15.48
C GLY A 248 1.57 -16.21 14.39
N TYR A 249 0.88 -17.31 14.72
CA TYR A 249 0.56 -18.37 13.76
C TYR A 249 -0.39 -17.84 12.68
N ASP A 250 -1.55 -17.32 13.08
CA ASP A 250 -2.60 -16.85 12.15
C ASP A 250 -2.10 -15.69 11.28
N TRP A 251 -1.29 -14.81 11.86
CA TRP A 251 -0.64 -13.73 11.13
C TRP A 251 0.30 -14.27 10.05
N SER A 252 1.11 -15.27 10.39
CA SER A 252 2.05 -15.86 9.46
C SER A 252 1.35 -16.64 8.34
N GLU A 253 0.24 -17.31 8.63
CA GLU A 253 -0.62 -17.98 7.63
C GLU A 253 -1.27 -16.95 6.70
N TYR A 254 -1.87 -15.89 7.25
CA TYR A 254 -2.43 -14.78 6.49
C TYR A 254 -1.42 -14.14 5.53
N GLN A 255 -0.17 -13.93 5.98
CA GLN A 255 0.89 -13.40 5.12
C GLN A 255 1.24 -14.34 3.96
N ASN A 256 1.28 -15.66 4.20
CA ASN A 256 1.45 -16.64 3.11
C ASN A 256 0.33 -16.54 2.08
N GLU A 257 -0.93 -16.48 2.52
CA GLU A 257 -2.09 -16.32 1.63
C GLU A 257 -1.97 -15.04 0.79
N LYS A 258 -1.62 -13.92 1.43
CA LYS A 258 -1.47 -12.62 0.74
C LYS A 258 -0.36 -12.62 -0.30
N TYR A 259 0.76 -13.28 -0.01
CA TYR A 259 1.79 -13.47 -1.02
C TYR A 259 1.29 -14.28 -2.22
N GLN A 260 0.54 -15.37 -1.98
CA GLN A 260 0.01 -16.20 -3.06
C GLN A 260 -1.02 -15.43 -3.90
N GLU A 261 -1.96 -14.73 -3.27
CA GLU A 261 -2.92 -13.86 -3.97
C GLU A 261 -2.19 -12.84 -4.87
N PHE A 262 -1.15 -12.19 -4.34
CA PHE A 262 -0.42 -11.18 -5.08
C PHE A 262 0.38 -11.78 -6.25
N LEU A 263 0.95 -12.98 -6.09
CA LEU A 263 1.62 -13.70 -7.17
C LEU A 263 0.66 -14.04 -8.31
N VAL A 264 -0.56 -14.49 -7.98
CA VAL A 264 -1.61 -14.74 -8.98
C VAL A 264 -1.94 -13.47 -9.75
N GLU A 265 -2.15 -12.34 -9.05
CA GLU A 265 -2.41 -11.05 -9.69
C GLU A 265 -1.25 -10.62 -10.61
N ILE A 266 0.00 -10.80 -10.19
CA ILE A 266 1.18 -10.52 -11.02
C ILE A 266 1.20 -11.38 -12.29
N GLU A 267 0.86 -12.66 -12.20
CA GLU A 267 0.82 -13.57 -13.35
C GLU A 267 -0.30 -13.22 -14.34
N GLU A 268 -1.46 -12.79 -13.84
CA GLU A 268 -2.52 -12.22 -14.65
C GLU A 268 -2.04 -10.96 -15.38
N GLN A 269 -1.33 -10.05 -14.69
CA GLN A 269 -0.81 -8.84 -15.31
C GLN A 269 0.30 -9.13 -16.33
N LEU A 270 1.17 -10.12 -16.10
CA LEU A 270 2.16 -10.55 -17.10
C LEU A 270 1.47 -11.02 -18.38
N THR A 271 0.41 -11.83 -18.25
CA THR A 271 -0.40 -12.28 -19.39
C THR A 271 -1.06 -11.11 -20.10
N ASN A 272 -1.60 -10.16 -19.33
CA ASN A 272 -2.21 -8.94 -19.85
C ASN A 272 -1.20 -8.08 -20.64
N VAL A 273 0.02 -7.93 -20.14
CA VAL A 273 1.09 -7.15 -20.78
C VAL A 273 1.52 -7.75 -22.10
N VAL A 274 1.58 -9.08 -22.22
CA VAL A 274 1.85 -9.75 -23.50
C VAL A 274 0.76 -9.40 -24.52
N ARG A 275 -0.51 -9.45 -24.12
CA ARG A 275 -1.64 -9.06 -24.98
C ARG A 275 -1.55 -7.58 -25.38
N LEU A 276 -1.34 -6.69 -24.41
CA LEU A 276 -1.21 -5.25 -24.64
C LEU A 276 -0.02 -4.90 -25.54
N THR A 277 1.08 -5.63 -25.42
CA THR A 277 2.26 -5.43 -26.29
C THR A 277 1.90 -5.68 -27.75
N LYS A 278 1.10 -6.71 -28.04
CA LYS A 278 0.62 -6.95 -29.40
C LYS A 278 -0.27 -5.81 -29.91
N VAL A 279 -1.17 -5.30 -29.05
CA VAL A 279 -2.06 -4.19 -29.37
C VAL A 279 -1.29 -2.90 -29.63
N GLU A 280 -0.32 -2.56 -28.78
CA GLU A 280 0.46 -1.33 -28.90
C GLU A 280 1.36 -1.30 -30.12
N LEU A 281 1.89 -2.46 -30.49
CA LEU A 281 2.85 -2.61 -31.58
C LEU A 281 2.20 -3.04 -32.91
N ASP A 282 0.87 -3.07 -32.97
CA ASP A 282 0.09 -3.53 -34.13
C ASP A 282 0.56 -4.90 -34.67
N ILE A 283 0.99 -5.79 -33.76
CA ILE A 283 1.45 -7.13 -34.12
C ILE A 283 0.20 -7.99 -34.34
N THR A 284 -0.15 -8.17 -35.62
CA THR A 284 -1.15 -9.15 -36.03
C THR A 284 -0.52 -10.53 -36.01
N ASP A 285 -1.15 -11.48 -35.30
CA ASP A 285 -0.78 -12.89 -35.38
C ASP A 285 -0.99 -13.31 -36.85
N LYS A 286 0.11 -13.48 -37.59
CA LYS A 286 0.05 -14.02 -38.95
C LYS A 286 -0.45 -15.46 -38.85
N VAL A 287 -1.67 -15.69 -39.34
CA VAL A 287 -2.21 -17.02 -39.69
C VAL A 287 -1.41 -17.57 -40.86
#